data_AF-A0A3N5R9X0-F1
#
_entry.id   AF-A0A3N5R9X0-F1
#
_cell.length_a   1.000
_cell.length_b   1.000
_cell.length_c   1.000
_cell.angle_alpha   90.00
_cell.angle_beta   90.00
_cell.angle_gamma   90.00
#
_symmetry.space_group_name_H-M   'P 1'
#
loop_
_entity.id
_entity.type
_entity.pdbx_description
1 polymer ?
#
loop_
_entity_poly.entity_id
_entity_poly.type
_entity_poly.pdbx_seq_one_letter_code
_entity_poly.pdbx_strand_id
1 'polypeptide(L)' 'MVQSRSLIDESGKRTDGRVIDELREVKINVGIVKNADGSALIEFG' A
#
# COMPACT_ATOMS: atom_id res chain seq x y z
N MET A 1 6.72 28.19 -1.13
CA MET A 1 7.81 27.67 -0.28
C MET A 1 7.84 26.16 -0.45
N VAL A 2 8.87 25.63 -1.11
CA VAL A 2 9.01 24.18 -1.33
C VAL A 2 9.38 23.57 0.02
N GLN A 3 8.49 22.79 0.62
CA GLN A 3 8.85 22.03 1.82
C GLN A 3 9.79 20.90 1.40
N SER A 4 11.09 21.08 1.63
CA SER A 4 12.06 19.98 1.65
C SER A 4 11.80 19.13 2.88
N ARG A 5 10.76 18.29 2.83
CA ARG A 5 10.44 17.35 3.91
C ARG A 5 11.23 16.06 3.67
N SER A 6 11.95 15.60 4.68
CA SER A 6 12.64 14.31 4.62
C SER A 6 11.60 13.20 4.42
N LEU A 7 11.74 12.42 3.34
CA LEU A 7 10.86 11.29 3.01
C LEU A 7 11.32 9.98 3.67
N ILE A 8 12.56 9.98 4.16
CA ILE A 8 13.21 8.88 4.84
C ILE A 8 13.79 9.45 6.14
N ASP A 9 13.58 8.77 7.26
CA ASP A 9 14.14 9.17 8.55
C ASP A 9 15.59 8.70 8.72
N GLU A 10 16.23 9.11 9.83
CA GLU A 10 17.61 8.73 10.15
C GLU A 10 17.79 7.22 10.35
N SER A 11 16.69 6.50 10.58
CA SER A 11 16.65 5.04 10.71
C SER A 11 16.39 4.33 9.38
N GLY A 12 16.32 5.06 8.26
CA GLY A 12 16.05 4.50 6.94
C GLY A 12 14.59 4.10 6.68
N LYS A 13 13.67 4.48 7.56
CA LYS A 13 12.22 4.22 7.40
C LYS A 13 11.57 5.33 6.58
N ARG A 14 10.58 4.93 5.79
CA ARG A 14 9.75 5.84 5.00
C ARG A 14 8.77 6.61 5.88
N THR A 15 8.08 7.58 5.29
CA THR A 15 7.04 8.37 5.96
C THR A 15 5.92 7.56 6.60
N ASP A 16 5.69 6.32 6.16
CA ASP A 16 4.70 5.38 6.68
C ASP A 16 5.30 4.29 7.59
N GLY A 17 6.54 4.48 8.06
CA GLY A 17 7.22 3.63 9.04
C GLY A 17 7.84 2.34 8.48
N ARG A 18 7.52 2.00 7.23
CA ARG A 18 8.00 0.83 6.50
C ARG A 18 9.45 1.01 6.03
N VAL A 19 10.19 -0.09 5.93
CA VAL A 19 11.54 -0.07 5.33
C VAL A 19 11.47 -0.06 3.80
N ILE A 20 12.62 0.13 3.13
CA ILE A 20 12.70 0.30 1.68
C ILE A 20 12.14 -0.91 0.90
N ASP A 21 12.41 -2.12 1.38
CA ASP A 21 12.01 -3.38 0.73
C ASP A 21 10.68 -3.95 1.27
N GLU A 22 10.00 -3.22 2.14
CA GLU A 22 8.73 -3.66 2.73
C GLU A 22 7.53 -3.17 1.90
N LEU A 23 6.78 -4.13 1.35
CA LEU A 23 5.54 -3.86 0.63
C LEU A 23 4.44 -3.36 1.56
N ARG A 24 3.39 -2.73 0.99
CA ARG A 24 2.18 -2.43 1.77
C ARG A 24 1.43 -3.73 2.02
N GLU A 25 0.56 -3.71 3.02
CA GLU A 25 -0.41 -4.79 3.20
C GLU A 25 -1.26 -4.94 1.93
N VAL A 26 -1.39 -6.17 1.44
CA VAL A 26 -2.19 -6.49 0.26
C VAL A 26 -3.27 -7.48 0.67
N LYS A 27 -4.53 -7.14 0.38
CA LYS A 27 -5.68 -8.00 0.63
C LYS A 27 -6.45 -8.21 -0.66
N ILE A 28 -6.74 -9.48 -0.96
CA ILE A 28 -7.42 -9.88 -2.19
C ILE A 28 -8.65 -10.69 -1.80
N ASN A 29 -9.83 -10.24 -2.23
CA ASN A 29 -11.08 -10.96 -2.06
C ASN A 29 -11.66 -11.29 -3.44
N VAL A 30 -11.85 -12.56 -3.75
CA VAL A 30 -12.43 -13.01 -5.03
C VAL A 30 -13.94 -13.26 -4.90
N GLY A 31 -14.69 -13.14 -6.00
CA GLY A 31 -16.12 -13.46 -6.05
C GLY A 31 -17.04 -12.44 -5.37
N ILE A 32 -16.60 -11.18 -5.25
CA ILE A 32 -17.37 -10.10 -4.58
C ILE A 32 -18.68 -9.75 -5.32
N VAL A 33 -18.68 -9.80 -6.64
CA VAL A 33 -19.84 -9.45 -7.46
C VAL A 33 -20.58 -10.72 -7.86
N LYS A 34 -21.78 -10.91 -7.28
CA LYS A 34 -22.58 -12.13 -7.42
C LYS A 34 -22.98 -12.49 -8.85
N ASN A 35 -23.16 -11.49 -9.72
CA ASN A 35 -23.66 -11.69 -11.07
C ASN A 35 -22.55 -11.67 -12.13
N ALA A 36 -21.28 -11.54 -11.73
CA ALA A 36 -20.15 -11.52 -12.66
C ALA A 36 -19.56 -12.93 -12.78
N ASP A 37 -19.13 -13.32 -13.98
CA ASP A 37 -18.44 -14.60 -14.23
C ASP A 37 -17.12 -14.69 -13.45
N GLY A 38 -16.50 -13.55 -13.17
CA GLY A 38 -15.35 -13.42 -12.27
C GLY A 38 -15.29 -12.02 -11.68
N SER A 39 -14.91 -11.91 -10.41
CA SER A 39 -14.72 -10.63 -9.73
C SER A 39 -13.64 -10.71 -8.66
N ALA A 40 -12.95 -9.60 -8.41
CA ALA A 40 -11.99 -9.47 -7.33
C ALA A 40 -11.97 -8.04 -6.79
N LEU A 41 -11.80 -7.90 -5.47
CA LEU A 41 -11.48 -6.67 -4.77
C LEU A 41 -10.04 -6.78 -4.25
N ILE A 42 -9.19 -5.84 -4.67
CA ILE A 42 -7.78 -5.79 -4.26
C ILE A 42 -7.58 -4.49 -3.48
N GLU A 43 -7.15 -4.62 -2.23
CA GLU A 43 -6.75 -3.51 -1.35
C GLU A 43 -5.22 -3.53 -1.25
N PHE A 44 -4.56 -2.41 -1.51
CA PHE A 44 -3.09 -2.29 -1.49
C PHE A 44 -2.66 -1.13 -0.57
N GLY A 45 -2.78 -1.36 0.73
CA GLY A 45 -2.46 -0.45 1.83
C GLY A 45 -3.25 0.85 1.91
#